data_AF-A0A519CLP0-F1
#
_entry.id   AF-A0A519CLP0-F1
#
_cell.length_a   1.000
_cell.length_b   1.000
_cell.length_c   1.000
_cell.angle_alpha   90.00
_cell.angle_beta   90.00
_cell.angle_gamma   90.00
#
_symmetry.space_group_name_H-M   'P 1'
#
loop_
_entity.id
_entity.type
_entity.pdbx_description
1 polymer ?
#
loop_
_entity_poly.entity_id
_entity_poly.type
_entity_poly.pdbx_seq_one_letter_code
_entity_poly.pdbx_strand_id
1 'polypeptide(L)'
;KLIKKLQIKFTKITKSKENYPKVFSDMADWNPAEIIGNNPNPLDYSLYDFLIMKDSWRKGRTRIGYQNQRKNNLMIKFGNKPYVDINKSFNSLIPSNIDKHHKKKLMKLYVKKLILNPELHDKVEFEILTTCYDLLTKEKLKKYNFSKKEIEILEQKLIKFTNKNFLNFENEYNNSNESIKKMEKERKNVLKKLNESETNYKKLIKTSEELLKDCKKYGTIQFSSMARIAFISSTILRSLVKSNYIEQEFVDNFMNTLVTPLSEFRDSIIKYSQHKISKKFILKKYGHLRPGTYDITAKRYDEQNDFLDQIKFEKIKKPVIKSPNNLSMILEKNNIYFKSDFLTIIKNSLIIREQLKFKFTRNLSDALQLIIEAGVILNFSRKDLSYLEIDYIFNSYKKYNKKELIKKWKAKIKSQKIKKSINDNLILPPLISSKQDFEIISYYHARPNYITSKSIVSDIINLKKSSDISLNGKIILLENADPGFDWIFAENPSGLITKYGGIASHMAIRCAEIGLPAAIGCGEIIFEELQNSQKILLDCINNKITVLENLSTNKFIEERKILKSLGYIK
;
A
#
# COMPACT_ATOMS: atom_id res chain seq x y z
N LYS A 1 3.47 13.88 -30.11
CA LYS A 1 4.62 14.60 -29.46
C LYS A 1 4.93 14.10 -28.03
N LEU A 2 3.95 13.96 -27.13
CA LEU A 2 4.16 13.51 -25.75
C LEU A 2 4.76 12.09 -25.65
N ILE A 3 4.20 11.12 -26.39
CA ILE A 3 4.71 9.74 -26.46
C ILE A 3 6.20 9.70 -26.79
N LYS A 4 6.62 10.39 -27.87
CA LYS A 4 8.04 10.52 -28.25
C LYS A 4 8.92 11.08 -27.12
N LYS A 5 8.43 12.05 -26.34
CA LYS A 5 9.15 12.58 -25.17
C LYS A 5 9.30 11.52 -24.06
N LEU A 6 8.28 10.69 -23.83
CA LEU A 6 8.34 9.58 -22.88
C LEU A 6 9.32 8.51 -23.34
N GLN A 7 9.30 8.13 -24.62
CA GLN A 7 10.25 7.17 -25.20
C GLN A 7 11.70 7.67 -25.10
N ILE A 8 11.96 8.96 -25.37
CA ILE A 8 13.29 9.56 -25.18
C ILE A 8 13.70 9.48 -23.71
N LYS A 9 12.79 9.82 -22.78
CA LYS A 9 13.05 9.72 -21.34
C LYS A 9 13.38 8.28 -20.95
N PHE A 10 12.56 7.31 -21.36
CA PHE A 10 12.77 5.88 -21.13
C PHE A 10 14.16 5.46 -21.63
N THR A 11 14.50 5.77 -22.90
CA THR A 11 15.83 5.48 -23.48
C THR A 11 16.97 6.03 -22.63
N LYS A 12 16.86 7.28 -22.15
CA LYS A 12 17.90 7.89 -21.32
C LYS A 12 18.11 7.15 -20.00
N ILE A 13 17.05 6.64 -19.41
CA ILE A 13 17.10 5.89 -18.14
C ILE A 13 17.57 4.45 -18.37
N THR A 14 17.25 3.85 -19.52
CA THR A 14 17.56 2.45 -19.84
C THR A 14 18.93 2.23 -20.48
N LYS A 15 19.73 3.27 -20.72
CA LYS A 15 21.11 3.21 -21.28
C LYS A 15 22.13 2.40 -20.44
N SER A 16 21.73 1.69 -19.39
CA SER A 16 22.64 0.89 -18.56
C SER A 16 23.07 -0.43 -19.22
N LYS A 17 24.33 -0.82 -19.03
CA LYS A 17 24.90 -2.13 -19.44
C LYS A 17 24.44 -3.31 -18.54
N GLU A 18 23.18 -3.35 -18.12
CA GLU A 18 22.65 -4.48 -17.35
C GLU A 18 22.23 -5.62 -18.31
N ASN A 19 22.49 -6.88 -17.94
CA ASN A 19 22.16 -8.06 -18.76
C ASN A 19 20.66 -8.45 -18.73
N TYR A 20 19.79 -7.53 -18.29
CA TYR A 20 18.35 -7.69 -18.21
C TYR A 20 17.68 -6.34 -18.43
N PRO A 21 16.47 -6.31 -19.03
CA PRO A 21 15.79 -5.06 -19.35
C PRO A 21 15.42 -4.26 -18.09
N LYS A 22 15.27 -2.94 -18.26
CA LYS A 22 14.69 -2.07 -17.23
C LYS A 22 13.18 -2.17 -17.28
N VAL A 23 12.57 -2.46 -16.13
CA VAL A 23 11.12 -2.60 -15.99
C VAL A 23 10.61 -1.62 -14.94
N PHE A 24 9.44 -1.04 -15.20
CA PHE A 24 8.76 -0.11 -14.32
C PHE A 24 7.33 -0.60 -14.06
N SER A 25 6.90 -0.62 -12.80
CA SER A 25 5.55 -1.08 -12.41
C SER A 25 4.87 -0.07 -11.49
N ASP A 26 3.59 0.19 -11.69
CA ASP A 26 2.80 1.10 -10.85
C ASP A 26 2.26 0.45 -9.55
N MET A 27 2.28 -0.88 -9.47
CA MET A 27 1.78 -1.67 -8.32
C MET A 27 2.80 -2.66 -7.75
N ALA A 28 4.02 -2.74 -8.28
CA ALA A 28 5.03 -3.55 -7.60
C ALA A 28 5.54 -2.83 -6.34
N ASP A 29 5.79 -3.62 -5.30
CA ASP A 29 6.43 -3.17 -4.06
C ASP A 29 5.59 -2.13 -3.30
N TRP A 30 5.95 -0.85 -3.32
CA TRP A 30 5.29 0.18 -2.49
C TRP A 30 3.93 0.66 -3.02
N ASN A 31 3.45 0.10 -4.13
CA ASN A 31 2.13 0.32 -4.74
C ASN A 31 1.75 1.81 -4.92
N PRO A 32 2.53 2.62 -5.65
CA PRO A 32 2.22 4.04 -5.79
C PRO A 32 0.83 4.31 -6.40
N ALA A 33 0.32 3.47 -7.31
CA ALA A 33 -1.04 3.65 -7.84
C ALA A 33 -2.14 3.43 -6.77
N GLU A 34 -1.92 2.53 -5.80
CA GLU A 34 -2.83 2.36 -4.65
C GLU A 34 -2.78 3.58 -3.71
N ILE A 35 -1.57 4.11 -3.44
CA ILE A 35 -1.36 5.11 -2.39
C ILE A 35 -1.63 6.55 -2.84
N ILE A 36 -1.22 6.91 -4.07
CA ILE A 36 -1.35 8.27 -4.61
C ILE A 36 -2.09 8.32 -5.95
N GLY A 37 -2.65 7.20 -6.40
CA GLY A 37 -3.39 7.12 -7.66
C GLY A 37 -2.50 7.08 -8.90
N ASN A 38 -3.13 6.88 -10.05
CA ASN A 38 -2.46 6.90 -11.36
C ASN A 38 -2.07 8.30 -11.83
N ASN A 39 -2.70 9.32 -11.28
CA ASN A 39 -2.52 10.69 -11.75
C ASN A 39 -2.45 11.67 -10.57
N PRO A 40 -1.46 11.51 -9.67
CA PRO A 40 -1.30 12.33 -8.48
C PRO A 40 -1.11 13.81 -8.82
N ASN A 41 -1.48 14.68 -7.89
CA ASN A 41 -1.03 16.06 -7.92
C ASN A 41 0.49 16.14 -7.64
N PRO A 42 1.17 17.21 -8.08
CA PRO A 42 2.59 17.42 -7.77
C PRO A 42 2.94 17.28 -6.29
N LEU A 43 2.09 17.78 -5.40
CA LEU A 43 2.31 17.70 -3.96
C LEU A 43 2.28 16.24 -3.49
N ASP A 44 1.22 15.48 -3.82
CA ASP A 44 1.03 14.08 -3.43
C ASP A 44 2.24 13.22 -3.84
N TYR A 45 2.67 13.34 -5.10
CA TYR A 45 3.84 12.64 -5.62
C TYR A 45 5.10 13.01 -4.82
N SER A 46 5.33 14.30 -4.60
CA SER A 46 6.56 14.78 -3.96
C SER A 46 6.61 14.46 -2.46
N LEU A 47 5.46 14.42 -1.77
CA LEU A 47 5.35 14.01 -0.37
C LEU A 47 5.61 12.51 -0.22
N TYR A 48 4.98 11.69 -1.06
CA TYR A 48 5.20 10.26 -1.05
C TYR A 48 6.66 9.91 -1.40
N ASP A 49 7.24 10.62 -2.37
CA ASP A 49 8.66 10.51 -2.69
C ASP A 49 9.55 10.89 -1.49
N PHE A 50 9.31 12.05 -0.89
CA PHE A 50 10.07 12.55 0.24
C PHE A 50 10.02 11.61 1.45
N LEU A 51 8.83 11.14 1.81
CA LEU A 51 8.60 10.33 3.01
C LEU A 51 9.02 8.87 2.84
N ILE A 52 8.84 8.29 1.65
CA ILE A 52 9.04 6.87 1.39
C ILE A 52 10.12 6.65 0.32
N MET A 53 9.83 7.01 -0.93
CA MET A 53 10.48 6.45 -2.13
C MET A 53 11.91 6.95 -2.38
N LYS A 54 12.29 8.09 -1.77
CA LYS A 54 13.62 8.68 -1.91
C LYS A 54 14.70 7.85 -1.24
N ASP A 55 14.45 7.37 -0.02
CA ASP A 55 15.46 6.62 0.76
C ASP A 55 14.93 5.84 1.98
N SER A 56 13.74 6.14 2.52
CA SER A 56 13.24 5.44 3.71
C SER A 56 13.04 3.95 3.46
N TRP A 57 12.53 3.57 2.29
CA TRP A 57 12.41 2.17 1.87
C TRP A 57 13.74 1.42 1.95
N ARG A 58 14.83 2.05 1.48
CA ARG A 58 16.17 1.45 1.45
C ARG A 58 16.73 1.39 2.86
N LYS A 59 16.59 2.46 3.63
CA LYS A 59 17.10 2.53 5.00
C LYS A 59 16.46 1.44 5.87
N GLY A 60 15.15 1.24 5.74
CA GLY A 60 14.46 0.16 6.45
C GLY A 60 14.93 -1.23 6.01
N ARG A 61 15.07 -1.47 4.70
CA ARG A 61 15.64 -2.73 4.16
C ARG A 61 17.05 -3.02 4.67
N THR A 62 17.96 -2.06 4.54
CA THR A 62 19.36 -2.21 4.97
C THR A 62 19.45 -2.49 6.47
N ARG A 63 18.60 -1.85 7.30
CA ARG A 63 18.58 -2.04 8.76
C ARG A 63 18.39 -3.50 9.16
N ILE A 64 17.58 -4.25 8.41
CA ILE A 64 17.26 -5.65 8.69
C ILE A 64 18.09 -6.65 7.86
N GLY A 65 19.15 -6.18 7.20
CA GLY A 65 20.14 -7.03 6.51
C GLY A 65 19.90 -7.26 5.02
N TYR A 66 19.05 -6.48 4.37
CA TYR A 66 18.96 -6.47 2.91
C TYR A 66 20.04 -5.58 2.27
N GLN A 67 20.15 -5.62 0.94
CA GLN A 67 21.21 -4.92 0.21
C GLN A 67 21.08 -3.40 0.29
N ASN A 68 22.20 -2.73 0.59
CA ASN A 68 22.28 -1.28 0.55
C ASN A 68 22.66 -0.79 -0.86
N GLN A 69 21.69 -0.23 -1.59
CA GLN A 69 21.96 0.39 -2.89
C GLN A 69 22.30 1.88 -2.76
N ARG A 70 23.46 2.31 -3.27
CA ARG A 70 23.87 3.72 -3.23
C ARG A 70 22.83 4.63 -3.92
N LYS A 71 22.60 5.80 -3.29
CA LYS A 71 21.68 6.92 -3.58
C LYS A 71 20.91 6.89 -4.92
N ASN A 72 19.89 6.03 -5.01
CA ASN A 72 18.94 6.07 -6.12
C ASN A 72 17.50 6.18 -5.60
N ASN A 73 16.74 7.12 -6.16
CA ASN A 73 15.29 7.18 -5.97
C ASN A 73 14.64 5.92 -6.57
N LEU A 74 13.68 5.34 -5.85
CA LEU A 74 12.98 4.13 -6.28
C LEU A 74 11.82 4.45 -7.23
N MET A 75 11.15 5.58 -7.00
CA MET A 75 10.01 6.00 -7.81
C MET A 75 10.46 6.87 -8.97
N ILE A 76 9.81 6.68 -10.13
CA ILE A 76 9.97 7.51 -11.30
C ILE A 76 8.60 7.81 -11.90
N LYS A 77 8.47 8.97 -12.56
CA LYS A 77 7.22 9.40 -13.17
C LYS A 77 7.29 9.40 -14.69
N PHE A 78 6.34 8.79 -15.38
CA PHE A 78 6.10 8.98 -16.82
C PHE A 78 4.78 9.72 -17.01
N GLY A 79 4.78 10.84 -17.73
CA GLY A 79 3.63 11.76 -17.72
C GLY A 79 3.35 12.24 -16.30
N ASN A 80 2.15 11.93 -15.79
CA ASN A 80 1.79 12.11 -14.39
C ASN A 80 1.87 10.81 -13.56
N LYS A 81 1.99 9.64 -14.20
CA LYS A 81 1.86 8.34 -13.54
C LYS A 81 3.15 7.90 -12.84
N PRO A 82 3.10 7.57 -11.54
CA PRO A 82 4.24 7.06 -10.79
C PRO A 82 4.47 5.57 -11.05
N TYR A 83 5.75 5.18 -11.09
CA TYR A 83 6.20 3.81 -11.23
C TYR A 83 7.37 3.52 -10.30
N VAL A 84 7.46 2.29 -9.82
CA VAL A 84 8.62 1.71 -9.16
C VAL A 84 9.61 1.19 -10.20
N ASP A 85 10.88 1.55 -10.05
CA ASP A 85 11.99 0.93 -10.77
C ASP A 85 12.22 -0.50 -10.23
N ILE A 86 11.76 -1.50 -11.00
CA ILE A 86 11.77 -2.91 -10.61
C ILE A 86 13.19 -3.40 -10.36
N ASN A 87 14.14 -2.98 -11.19
CA ASN A 87 15.53 -3.42 -11.09
C ASN A 87 16.14 -2.98 -9.75
N LYS A 88 15.86 -1.74 -9.31
CA LYS A 88 16.27 -1.25 -7.98
C LYS A 88 15.52 -1.99 -6.88
N SER A 89 14.20 -2.11 -6.99
CA SER A 89 13.38 -2.80 -5.98
C SER A 89 13.88 -4.23 -5.75
N PHE A 90 13.90 -5.06 -6.79
CA PHE A 90 14.25 -6.47 -6.70
C PHE A 90 15.67 -6.68 -6.16
N ASN A 91 16.65 -5.92 -6.63
CA ASN A 91 18.03 -6.04 -6.15
C ASN A 91 18.13 -5.68 -4.67
N SER A 92 17.31 -4.75 -4.18
CA SER A 92 17.30 -4.37 -2.77
C SER A 92 16.54 -5.34 -1.87
N LEU A 93 15.73 -6.23 -2.44
CA LEU A 93 15.00 -7.26 -1.72
C LEU A 93 15.79 -8.59 -1.64
N ILE A 94 16.98 -8.65 -2.23
CA ILE A 94 17.92 -9.76 -2.05
C ILE A 94 18.69 -9.53 -0.75
N PRO A 95 18.82 -10.54 0.14
CA PRO A 95 19.64 -10.45 1.35
C PRO A 95 21.10 -10.03 1.08
N SER A 96 21.71 -9.30 2.03
CA SER A 96 23.08 -8.79 1.87
C SER A 96 24.16 -9.88 1.89
N ASN A 97 23.86 -11.04 2.49
CA ASN A 97 24.76 -12.19 2.59
C ASN A 97 24.81 -13.06 1.31
N ILE A 98 23.97 -12.75 0.30
CA ILE A 98 24.04 -13.37 -1.02
C ILE A 98 25.10 -12.65 -1.86
N ASP A 99 26.03 -13.43 -2.41
CA ASP A 99 27.17 -12.91 -3.17
C ASP A 99 26.75 -12.40 -4.56
N LYS A 100 27.68 -11.69 -5.19
CA LYS A 100 27.45 -10.99 -6.46
C LYS A 100 27.09 -11.95 -7.60
N HIS A 101 27.61 -13.17 -7.62
CA HIS A 101 27.34 -14.15 -8.67
C HIS A 101 25.88 -14.60 -8.60
N HIS A 102 25.46 -15.16 -7.47
CA HIS A 102 24.08 -15.63 -7.28
C HIS A 102 23.06 -14.50 -7.39
N LYS A 103 23.40 -13.30 -6.89
CA LYS A 103 22.55 -12.11 -7.04
C LYS A 103 22.24 -11.78 -8.49
N LYS A 104 23.24 -11.81 -9.37
CA LYS A 104 23.02 -11.53 -10.82
C LYS A 104 22.09 -12.57 -11.43
N LYS A 105 22.23 -13.84 -11.05
CA LYS A 105 21.38 -14.94 -11.53
C LYS A 105 19.93 -14.78 -11.05
N LEU A 106 19.72 -14.48 -9.77
CA LEU A 106 18.40 -14.15 -9.21
C LEU A 106 17.77 -12.94 -9.89
N MET A 107 18.51 -11.86 -10.10
CA MET A 107 17.98 -10.67 -10.79
C MET A 107 17.52 -10.95 -12.22
N LYS A 108 18.32 -11.70 -13.00
CA LYS A 108 17.94 -12.11 -14.36
C LYS A 108 16.67 -12.94 -14.33
N LEU A 109 16.55 -13.86 -13.37
CA LEU A 109 15.36 -14.67 -13.17
C LEU A 109 14.14 -13.81 -12.84
N TYR A 110 14.23 -12.96 -11.82
CA TYR A 110 13.09 -12.18 -11.32
C TYR A 110 12.51 -11.26 -12.40
N VAL A 111 13.36 -10.55 -13.14
CA VAL A 111 12.93 -9.68 -14.23
C VAL A 111 12.31 -10.50 -15.36
N LYS A 112 12.92 -11.63 -15.76
CA LYS A 112 12.36 -12.52 -16.78
C LYS A 112 10.98 -13.02 -16.39
N LYS A 113 10.79 -13.46 -15.15
CA LYS A 113 9.52 -13.98 -14.65
C LYS A 113 8.42 -12.92 -14.68
N LEU A 114 8.72 -11.68 -14.28
CA LEU A 114 7.75 -10.59 -14.32
C LEU A 114 7.33 -10.23 -15.74
N ILE A 115 8.27 -10.20 -16.69
CA ILE A 115 7.95 -9.90 -18.10
C ILE A 115 7.05 -10.99 -18.71
N LEU A 116 7.31 -12.25 -18.39
CA LEU A 116 6.50 -13.37 -18.88
C LEU A 116 5.14 -13.50 -18.19
N ASN A 117 4.97 -12.91 -17.00
CA ASN A 117 3.77 -13.01 -16.18
C ASN A 117 3.44 -11.62 -15.59
N PRO A 118 3.06 -10.64 -16.43
CA PRO A 118 2.83 -9.27 -16.00
C PRO A 118 1.70 -9.13 -14.98
N GLU A 119 0.75 -10.07 -14.95
CA GLU A 119 -0.34 -10.15 -13.97
C GLU A 119 0.13 -10.41 -12.54
N LEU A 120 1.39 -10.79 -12.33
CA LEU A 120 1.99 -10.99 -11.01
C LEU A 120 2.64 -9.72 -10.44
N HIS A 121 2.57 -8.58 -11.13
CA HIS A 121 3.31 -7.37 -10.72
C HIS A 121 2.95 -6.83 -9.33
N ASP A 122 1.76 -7.11 -8.81
CA ASP A 122 1.25 -6.72 -7.48
C ASP A 122 1.48 -7.83 -6.43
N LYS A 123 2.05 -8.96 -6.84
CA LYS A 123 2.36 -10.16 -6.06
C LYS A 123 3.83 -10.56 -6.14
N VAL A 124 4.69 -9.66 -6.66
CA VAL A 124 6.10 -9.94 -6.96
C VAL A 124 6.81 -10.57 -5.77
N GLU A 125 6.58 -10.08 -4.56
CA GLU A 125 7.32 -10.54 -3.39
C GLU A 125 6.96 -11.99 -2.97
N PHE A 126 5.75 -12.48 -3.26
CA PHE A 126 5.33 -13.84 -2.89
C PHE A 126 5.51 -14.86 -4.03
N GLU A 127 5.25 -14.43 -5.26
CA GLU A 127 5.20 -15.31 -6.43
C GLU A 127 6.46 -15.23 -7.28
N ILE A 128 7.20 -14.12 -7.27
CA ILE A 128 8.40 -13.93 -8.12
C ILE A 128 9.70 -14.01 -7.33
N LEU A 129 9.78 -13.31 -6.21
CA LEU A 129 11.03 -13.10 -5.49
C LEU A 129 11.27 -14.17 -4.42
N THR A 130 12.54 -14.52 -4.23
CA THR A 130 13.03 -15.26 -3.08
C THR A 130 13.81 -14.30 -2.19
N THR A 131 13.10 -13.62 -1.27
CA THR A 131 13.66 -12.55 -0.41
C THR A 131 14.07 -13.05 0.96
N CYS A 132 13.46 -14.13 1.44
CA CYS A 132 13.77 -14.84 2.67
C CYS A 132 13.59 -16.35 2.46
N TYR A 133 13.89 -17.14 3.49
CA TYR A 133 13.60 -18.56 3.50
C TYR A 133 12.12 -18.80 3.81
N ASP A 134 11.55 -19.78 3.12
CA ASP A 134 10.25 -20.39 3.37
C ASP A 134 10.32 -21.88 2.99
N LEU A 135 9.29 -22.65 3.34
CA LEU A 135 9.31 -24.11 3.14
C LEU A 135 9.32 -24.51 1.65
N LEU A 136 9.00 -23.58 0.74
CA LEU A 136 8.97 -23.80 -0.70
C LEU A 136 10.23 -23.29 -1.42
N THR A 137 11.20 -22.75 -0.69
CA THR A 137 12.37 -22.06 -1.26
C THR A 137 13.14 -22.95 -2.22
N LYS A 138 13.39 -24.21 -1.82
CA LYS A 138 14.08 -25.19 -2.65
C LYS A 138 13.34 -25.49 -3.94
N GLU A 139 12.02 -25.68 -3.88
CA GLU A 139 11.18 -25.93 -5.06
C GLU A 139 11.14 -24.72 -6.00
N LYS A 140 11.03 -23.51 -5.44
CA LYS A 140 11.08 -22.26 -6.19
C LYS A 140 12.39 -22.14 -6.96
N LEU A 141 13.53 -22.47 -6.35
CA LEU A 141 14.84 -22.37 -7.00
C LEU A 141 15.10 -23.50 -8.03
N LYS A 142 14.63 -24.72 -7.77
CA LYS A 142 14.77 -25.87 -8.70
C LYS A 142 14.19 -25.60 -10.08
N LYS A 143 13.09 -24.83 -10.17
CA LYS A 143 12.40 -24.54 -11.44
C LYS A 143 13.20 -23.67 -12.43
N TYR A 144 14.40 -23.19 -12.07
CA TYR A 144 15.07 -22.11 -12.82
C TYR A 144 16.57 -22.32 -13.09
N ASN A 145 16.99 -23.54 -13.44
CA ASN A 145 18.35 -23.87 -13.88
C ASN A 145 19.45 -23.47 -12.86
N PHE A 146 19.14 -23.47 -11.57
CA PHE A 146 20.16 -23.48 -10.52
C PHE A 146 20.67 -24.90 -10.35
N SER A 147 21.99 -25.06 -10.26
CA SER A 147 22.59 -26.35 -9.91
C SER A 147 22.23 -26.73 -8.48
N LYS A 148 22.26 -28.02 -8.15
CA LYS A 148 21.97 -28.50 -6.78
C LYS A 148 22.82 -27.78 -5.73
N LYS A 149 24.12 -27.59 -6.01
CA LYS A 149 25.06 -26.84 -5.16
C LYS A 149 24.66 -25.38 -4.96
N GLU A 150 24.26 -24.67 -6.03
CA GLU A 150 23.80 -23.27 -5.90
C GLU A 150 22.52 -23.17 -5.06
N ILE A 151 21.59 -24.12 -5.22
CA ILE A 151 20.35 -24.16 -4.44
C ILE A 151 20.65 -24.32 -2.96
N GLU A 152 21.52 -25.28 -2.59
CA GLU A 152 21.94 -25.51 -1.20
C GLU A 152 22.62 -24.27 -0.59
N ILE A 153 23.51 -23.61 -1.34
CA ILE A 153 24.16 -22.38 -0.89
C ILE A 153 23.14 -21.26 -0.66
N LEU A 154 22.21 -21.05 -1.60
CA LEU A 154 21.18 -20.04 -1.49
C LEU A 154 20.24 -20.31 -0.32
N GLU A 155 19.80 -21.56 -0.18
CA GLU A 155 18.94 -22.02 0.91
C GLU A 155 19.58 -21.74 2.28
N GLN A 156 20.83 -22.18 2.48
CA GLN A 156 21.55 -21.93 3.73
C GLN A 156 21.71 -20.42 4.02
N LYS A 157 21.98 -19.61 3.01
CA LYS A 157 22.08 -18.15 3.18
C LYS A 157 20.74 -17.52 3.54
N LEU A 158 19.64 -17.98 2.95
CA LEU A 158 18.30 -17.51 3.23
C LEU A 158 17.84 -17.95 4.63
N ILE A 159 18.15 -19.18 5.06
CA ILE A 159 17.88 -19.67 6.42
C ILE A 159 18.60 -18.78 7.44
N LYS A 160 19.91 -18.56 7.26
CA LYS A 160 20.71 -17.68 8.14
C LYS A 160 20.12 -16.26 8.20
N PHE A 161 19.73 -15.70 7.05
CA PHE A 161 19.11 -14.38 6.99
C PHE A 161 17.77 -14.31 7.73
N THR A 162 16.93 -15.31 7.54
CA THR A 162 15.57 -15.38 8.12
C THR A 162 15.64 -15.52 9.63
N ASN A 163 16.45 -16.47 10.12
CA ASN A 163 16.65 -16.68 11.55
C ASN A 163 17.26 -15.47 12.24
N LYS A 164 18.22 -14.77 11.60
CA LYS A 164 18.75 -13.51 12.15
C LYS A 164 17.64 -12.48 12.40
N ASN A 165 16.66 -12.37 11.49
CA ASN A 165 15.55 -11.43 11.63
C ASN A 165 14.61 -11.82 12.78
N PHE A 166 14.30 -13.11 12.95
CA PHE A 166 13.45 -13.57 14.05
C PHE A 166 14.14 -13.49 15.41
N LEU A 167 15.41 -13.87 15.49
CA LEU A 167 16.18 -13.78 16.74
C LEU A 167 16.40 -12.34 17.22
N ASN A 168 16.40 -11.37 16.31
CA ASN A 168 16.51 -9.93 16.61
C ASN A 168 15.14 -9.20 16.64
N PHE A 169 14.03 -9.93 16.49
CA PHE A 169 12.70 -9.32 16.32
C PHE A 169 12.32 -8.43 17.52
N GLU A 170 12.51 -8.91 18.74
CA GLU A 170 12.16 -8.18 19.97
C GLU A 170 12.88 -6.83 20.06
N ASN A 171 14.15 -6.80 19.68
CA ASN A 171 14.93 -5.56 19.64
C ASN A 171 14.36 -4.58 18.60
N GLU A 172 14.07 -5.05 17.39
CA GLU A 172 13.48 -4.18 16.35
C GLU A 172 12.06 -3.71 16.70
N TYR A 173 11.28 -4.55 17.38
CA TYR A 173 9.96 -4.22 17.91
C TYR A 173 10.04 -3.13 18.98
N ASN A 174 10.94 -3.27 19.95
CA ASN A 174 11.15 -2.28 21.01
C ASN A 174 11.64 -0.94 20.45
N ASN A 175 12.64 -0.96 19.56
CA ASN A 175 13.11 0.22 18.85
C ASN A 175 11.99 0.94 18.08
N SER A 176 11.10 0.19 17.45
CA SER A 176 9.94 0.74 16.73
C SER A 176 8.97 1.44 17.67
N ASN A 177 8.68 0.83 18.83
CA ASN A 177 7.82 1.43 19.85
C ASN A 177 8.41 2.70 20.46
N GLU A 178 9.71 2.71 20.76
CA GLU A 178 10.41 3.91 21.22
C GLU A 178 10.38 5.03 20.17
N SER A 179 10.58 4.67 18.91
CA SER A 179 10.50 5.61 17.79
C SER A 179 9.10 6.22 17.67
N ILE A 180 8.03 5.44 17.86
CA ILE A 180 6.66 5.97 17.94
C ILE A 180 6.52 6.97 19.08
N LYS A 181 6.91 6.58 20.30
CA LYS A 181 6.82 7.45 21.50
C LYS A 181 7.55 8.77 21.27
N LYS A 182 8.74 8.70 20.68
CA LYS A 182 9.54 9.88 20.36
C LYS A 182 8.86 10.77 19.33
N MET A 183 8.37 10.21 18.22
CA MET A 183 7.64 10.96 17.19
C MET A 183 6.41 11.68 17.76
N GLU A 184 5.66 11.02 18.64
CA GLU A 184 4.49 11.62 19.29
C GLU A 184 4.87 12.75 20.25
N LYS A 185 5.96 12.58 21.02
CA LYS A 185 6.49 13.60 21.93
C LYS A 185 6.95 14.84 21.16
N GLU A 186 7.78 14.66 20.13
CA GLU A 186 8.29 15.78 19.34
C GLU A 186 7.17 16.53 18.62
N ARG A 187 6.20 15.80 18.04
CA ARG A 187 5.01 16.44 17.44
C ARG A 187 4.27 17.34 18.43
N LYS A 188 3.99 16.84 19.65
CA LYS A 188 3.32 17.64 20.69
C LYS A 188 4.13 18.88 21.05
N ASN A 189 5.45 18.74 21.19
CA ASN A 189 6.34 19.85 21.54
C ASN A 189 6.35 20.94 20.45
N VAL A 190 6.49 20.52 19.19
CA VAL A 190 6.56 21.42 18.03
C VAL A 190 5.24 22.17 17.84
N LEU A 191 4.10 21.50 18.01
CA LEU A 191 2.78 22.14 17.94
C LEU A 191 2.51 23.08 19.13
N LYS A 192 2.94 22.70 20.35
CA LYS A 192 2.83 23.59 21.53
C LYS A 192 3.60 24.89 21.33
N LYS A 193 4.85 24.80 20.88
CA LYS A 193 5.69 25.98 20.58
C LYS A 193 5.10 26.89 19.51
N LEU A 194 4.41 26.31 18.51
CA LEU A 194 3.73 27.09 17.49
C LEU A 194 2.61 27.94 18.12
N ASN A 195 1.77 27.34 18.97
CA ASN A 195 0.62 27.99 19.61
C ASN A 195 1.02 29.08 20.62
N GLU A 196 2.20 29.00 21.22
CA GLU A 196 2.71 29.99 22.19
C GLU A 196 3.28 31.26 21.55
N SER A 197 3.34 31.33 20.22
CA SER A 197 3.99 32.44 19.52
C SER A 197 3.10 33.04 18.43
N GLU A 198 3.32 34.31 18.08
CA GLU A 198 2.59 34.94 16.97
C GLU A 198 2.79 34.15 15.68
N THR A 199 1.68 33.67 15.11
CA THR A 199 1.70 32.74 13.99
C THR A 199 1.84 33.48 12.66
N ASN A 200 2.80 33.08 11.84
CA ASN A 200 2.97 33.57 10.48
C ASN A 200 3.28 32.44 9.51
N TYR A 201 3.16 32.71 8.20
CA TYR A 201 3.36 31.70 7.16
C TYR A 201 4.73 31.01 7.22
N LYS A 202 5.81 31.72 7.64
CA LYS A 202 7.15 31.12 7.74
C LYS A 202 7.23 30.12 8.87
N LYS A 203 6.65 30.44 10.04
CA LYS A 203 6.59 29.52 11.18
C LYS A 203 5.77 28.27 10.83
N LEU A 204 4.58 28.45 10.26
CA LEU A 204 3.72 27.34 9.82
C LEU A 204 4.45 26.38 8.86
N ILE A 205 5.09 26.90 7.81
CA ILE A 205 5.85 26.07 6.86
C ILE A 205 7.07 25.42 7.52
N LYS A 206 7.77 26.12 8.43
CA LYS A 206 8.91 25.55 9.18
C LYS A 206 8.45 24.39 10.08
N THR A 207 7.38 24.58 10.84
CA THR A 207 6.79 23.54 11.70
C THR A 207 6.32 22.35 10.86
N SER A 208 5.71 22.60 9.70
CA SER A 208 5.36 21.54 8.73
C SER A 208 6.61 20.76 8.26
N GLU A 209 7.70 21.44 7.96
CA GLU A 209 8.98 20.82 7.58
C GLU A 209 9.56 19.96 8.71
N GLU A 210 9.51 20.42 9.95
CA GLU A 210 9.93 19.66 11.14
C GLU A 210 9.09 18.40 11.32
N LEU A 211 7.75 18.51 11.23
CA LEU A 211 6.84 17.37 11.34
C LEU A 211 7.10 16.30 10.27
N LEU A 212 7.35 16.69 9.01
CA LEU A 212 7.66 15.74 7.94
C LEU A 212 9.05 15.11 8.08
N LYS A 213 10.05 15.85 8.58
CA LYS A 213 11.37 15.28 8.88
C LYS A 213 11.31 14.26 10.01
N ASP A 214 10.55 14.54 11.07
CA ASP A 214 10.34 13.60 12.17
C ASP A 214 9.50 12.40 11.72
N CYS A 215 8.45 12.63 10.93
CA CYS A 215 7.67 11.57 10.28
C CYS A 215 8.57 10.61 9.52
N LYS A 216 9.55 11.15 8.77
CA LYS A 216 10.50 10.35 8.01
C LYS A 216 11.47 9.58 8.91
N LYS A 217 12.08 10.28 9.87
CA LYS A 217 13.14 9.74 10.73
C LYS A 217 12.62 8.67 11.69
N TYR A 218 11.49 8.95 12.34
CA TYR A 218 10.94 8.12 13.41
C TYR A 218 9.75 7.26 12.97
N GLY A 219 9.04 7.66 11.92
CA GLY A 219 7.91 6.90 11.37
C GLY A 219 8.32 6.01 10.20
N THR A 220 8.58 6.60 9.04
CA THR A 220 8.59 5.83 7.78
C THR A 220 9.78 4.89 7.60
N ILE A 221 10.95 5.21 8.17
CA ILE A 221 12.09 4.28 8.18
C ILE A 221 11.75 3.04 9.01
N GLN A 222 11.17 3.21 10.20
CA GLN A 222 10.77 2.09 11.05
C GLN A 222 9.62 1.31 10.44
N PHE A 223 8.65 2.00 9.85
CA PHE A 223 7.57 1.38 9.07
C PHE A 223 8.14 0.49 7.98
N SER A 224 9.14 0.96 7.23
CA SER A 224 9.77 0.16 6.18
C SER A 224 10.43 -1.11 6.71
N SER A 225 11.09 -1.07 7.89
CA SER A 225 11.69 -2.25 8.52
C SER A 225 10.62 -3.25 8.96
N MET A 226 9.64 -2.77 9.73
CA MET A 226 8.56 -3.60 10.27
C MET A 226 7.68 -4.19 9.17
N ALA A 227 7.41 -3.43 8.10
CA ALA A 227 6.69 -3.91 6.94
C ALA A 227 7.42 -5.07 6.24
N ARG A 228 8.76 -5.14 6.32
CA ARG A 228 9.53 -6.26 5.76
C ARG A 228 9.60 -7.45 6.71
N ILE A 229 9.69 -7.24 8.01
CA ILE A 229 9.59 -8.35 8.97
C ILE A 229 8.21 -9.00 8.91
N ALA A 230 7.14 -8.19 8.84
CA ALA A 230 5.78 -8.68 8.64
C ALA A 230 5.63 -9.45 7.32
N PHE A 231 6.36 -9.06 6.28
CA PHE A 231 6.40 -9.78 5.02
C PHE A 231 7.09 -11.16 5.17
N ILE A 232 8.24 -11.21 5.83
CA ILE A 232 9.00 -12.46 6.08
C ILE A 232 8.12 -13.45 6.86
N SER A 233 7.51 -13.00 7.95
CA SER A 233 6.65 -13.84 8.80
C SER A 233 5.40 -14.33 8.05
N SER A 234 4.75 -13.46 7.26
CA SER A 234 3.61 -13.83 6.41
C SER A 234 3.98 -14.80 5.28
N THR A 235 5.19 -14.69 4.72
CA THR A 235 5.68 -15.60 3.67
C THR A 235 5.81 -17.02 4.21
N ILE A 236 6.37 -17.17 5.40
CA ILE A 236 6.48 -18.47 6.07
C ILE A 236 5.08 -19.02 6.41
N LEU A 237 4.19 -18.19 6.97
CA LEU A 237 2.81 -18.61 7.26
C LEU A 237 2.09 -19.13 6.02
N ARG A 238 2.22 -18.45 4.88
CA ARG A 238 1.66 -18.89 3.60
C ARG A 238 2.31 -20.18 3.09
N SER A 239 3.61 -20.37 3.32
CA SER A 239 4.27 -21.62 2.93
C SER A 239 3.78 -22.81 3.75
N LEU A 240 3.43 -22.62 5.03
CA LEU A 240 2.82 -23.66 5.85
C LEU A 240 1.46 -24.09 5.30
N VAL A 241 0.63 -23.14 4.86
CA VAL A 241 -0.65 -23.44 4.18
C VAL A 241 -0.41 -24.21 2.89
N LYS A 242 0.49 -23.72 2.02
CA LYS A 242 0.78 -24.36 0.72
C LYS A 242 1.40 -25.75 0.88
N SER A 243 2.08 -26.03 1.99
CA SER A 243 2.64 -27.33 2.33
C SER A 243 1.68 -28.22 3.14
N ASN A 244 0.41 -27.83 3.28
CA ASN A 244 -0.64 -28.55 4.01
C ASN A 244 -0.32 -28.81 5.49
N TYR A 245 0.54 -28.00 6.12
CA TYR A 245 0.81 -28.09 7.56
C TYR A 245 -0.26 -27.41 8.41
N ILE A 246 -0.94 -26.41 7.84
CA ILE A 246 -2.06 -25.70 8.46
C ILE A 246 -3.12 -25.40 7.38
N GLU A 247 -4.37 -25.28 7.80
CA GLU A 247 -5.47 -24.94 6.90
C GLU A 247 -5.60 -23.43 6.69
N GLN A 248 -6.18 -23.02 5.54
CA GLN A 248 -6.43 -21.61 5.26
C GLN A 248 -7.41 -20.99 6.27
N GLU A 249 -8.39 -21.76 6.76
CA GLU A 249 -9.34 -21.32 7.78
C GLU A 249 -8.65 -20.93 9.10
N PHE A 250 -7.61 -21.66 9.51
CA PHE A 250 -6.81 -21.29 10.67
C PHE A 250 -6.15 -19.92 10.50
N VAL A 251 -5.59 -19.65 9.32
CA VAL A 251 -4.96 -18.36 9.01
C VAL A 251 -6.00 -17.23 9.02
N ASP A 252 -7.16 -17.44 8.40
CA ASP A 252 -8.24 -16.46 8.36
C ASP A 252 -8.73 -16.10 9.76
N ASN A 253 -8.97 -17.12 10.60
CA ASN A 253 -9.30 -16.93 12.01
C ASN A 253 -8.18 -16.17 12.72
N PHE A 254 -6.91 -16.58 12.52
CA PHE A 254 -5.75 -15.95 13.17
C PHE A 254 -5.68 -14.46 12.86
N MET A 255 -5.89 -14.08 11.61
CA MET A 255 -5.97 -12.68 11.20
C MET A 255 -7.11 -11.92 11.90
N ASN A 256 -8.25 -12.57 12.20
CA ASN A 256 -9.33 -11.97 12.98
C ASN A 256 -9.02 -11.71 14.47
N THR A 257 -7.93 -12.27 14.99
CA THR A 257 -7.49 -11.99 16.38
C THR A 257 -6.62 -10.75 16.50
N LEU A 258 -6.17 -10.18 15.39
CA LEU A 258 -5.32 -9.01 15.38
C LEU A 258 -6.08 -7.81 15.95
N VAL A 259 -5.40 -7.01 16.77
CA VAL A 259 -5.94 -5.75 17.30
C VAL A 259 -5.06 -4.64 16.74
N THR A 260 -5.49 -4.06 15.63
CA THR A 260 -4.78 -2.96 14.98
C THR A 260 -5.53 -1.63 15.20
N PRO A 261 -5.00 -0.48 14.73
CA PRO A 261 -5.73 0.79 14.76
C PRO A 261 -7.13 0.74 14.14
N LEU A 262 -7.40 -0.15 13.15
CA LEU A 262 -8.74 -0.33 12.59
C LEU A 262 -9.68 -1.03 13.58
N SER A 263 -9.26 -2.15 14.17
CA SER A 263 -10.04 -2.80 15.23
C SER A 263 -10.39 -1.82 16.34
N GLU A 264 -9.41 -1.05 16.81
CA GLU A 264 -9.64 -0.03 17.84
C GLU A 264 -10.60 1.07 17.36
N PHE A 265 -10.52 1.47 16.09
CA PHE A 265 -11.44 2.44 15.49
C PHE A 265 -12.87 1.89 15.52
N ARG A 266 -13.11 0.69 14.97
CA ARG A 266 -14.43 0.05 14.99
C ARG A 266 -14.97 -0.11 16.41
N ASP A 267 -14.15 -0.57 17.35
CA ASP A 267 -14.53 -0.66 18.77
C ASP A 267 -14.91 0.70 19.36
N SER A 268 -14.22 1.77 18.96
CA SER A 268 -14.55 3.14 19.37
C SER A 268 -15.88 3.59 18.77
N ILE A 269 -16.13 3.30 17.49
CA ILE A 269 -17.40 3.66 16.84
C ILE A 269 -18.57 2.87 17.47
N ILE A 270 -18.40 1.59 17.79
CA ILE A 270 -19.39 0.79 18.53
C ILE A 270 -19.68 1.43 19.88
N LYS A 271 -18.65 1.77 20.67
CA LYS A 271 -18.84 2.44 21.97
C LYS A 271 -19.55 3.79 21.82
N TYR A 272 -19.30 4.52 20.74
CA TYR A 272 -19.96 5.80 20.46
C TYR A 272 -21.44 5.60 20.10
N SER A 273 -21.78 4.61 19.28
CA SER A 273 -23.19 4.24 18.99
C SER A 273 -23.96 3.82 20.25
N GLN A 274 -23.25 3.31 21.26
CA GLN A 274 -23.81 2.96 22.57
C GLN A 274 -23.74 4.11 23.58
N HIS A 275 -23.43 5.33 23.15
CA HIS A 275 -23.26 6.53 24.00
C HIS A 275 -22.23 6.40 25.14
N LYS A 276 -21.28 5.45 25.06
CA LYS A 276 -20.24 5.22 26.09
C LYS A 276 -19.03 6.13 25.96
N ILE A 277 -18.82 6.73 24.79
CA ILE A 277 -17.76 7.70 24.53
C ILE A 277 -18.32 8.86 23.70
N SER A 278 -17.65 10.01 23.70
CA SER A 278 -18.09 11.19 22.96
C SER A 278 -17.53 11.28 21.55
N LYS A 279 -18.22 12.01 20.65
CA LYS A 279 -17.72 12.39 19.31
C LYS A 279 -16.35 13.06 19.40
N LYS A 280 -16.14 13.94 20.39
CA LYS A 280 -14.86 14.61 20.69
C LYS A 280 -13.71 13.61 20.93
N PHE A 281 -13.98 12.48 21.60
CA PHE A 281 -12.97 11.45 21.80
C PHE A 281 -12.56 10.78 20.47
N ILE A 282 -13.53 10.41 19.63
CA ILE A 282 -13.26 9.82 18.30
C ILE A 282 -12.43 10.78 17.46
N LEU A 283 -12.87 12.03 17.32
CA LEU A 283 -12.18 13.02 16.49
C LEU A 283 -10.78 13.34 17.03
N LYS A 284 -10.57 13.35 18.36
CA LYS A 284 -9.23 13.51 18.93
C LYS A 284 -8.29 12.36 18.56
N LYS A 285 -8.80 11.13 18.46
CA LYS A 285 -7.99 9.93 18.18
C LYS A 285 -7.84 9.65 16.68
N TYR A 286 -8.87 9.86 15.87
CA TYR A 286 -8.94 9.45 14.47
C TYR A 286 -9.14 10.62 13.50
N GLY A 287 -9.39 11.83 14.01
CA GLY A 287 -9.69 13.03 13.22
C GLY A 287 -8.64 13.37 12.17
N HIS A 288 -7.38 13.00 12.39
CA HIS A 288 -6.29 13.28 11.45
C HIS A 288 -6.36 12.48 10.15
N LEU A 289 -7.13 11.38 10.11
CA LEU A 289 -7.29 10.56 8.90
C LEU A 289 -8.10 11.33 7.85
N ARG A 290 -7.80 11.07 6.56
CA ARG A 290 -8.49 11.66 5.41
C ARG A 290 -8.44 10.70 4.22
N PRO A 291 -9.52 10.47 3.46
CA PRO A 291 -9.50 9.67 2.23
C PRO A 291 -8.58 10.34 1.20
N GLY A 292 -7.40 9.77 0.95
CA GLY A 292 -6.31 10.49 0.26
C GLY A 292 -5.29 11.07 1.23
N THR A 293 -4.58 10.21 1.95
CA THR A 293 -3.54 10.45 2.96
C THR A 293 -2.53 11.53 2.55
N TYR A 294 -2.19 11.59 1.26
CA TYR A 294 -1.22 12.54 0.70
C TYR A 294 -1.88 13.74 0.00
N ASP A 295 -3.19 13.68 -0.24
CA ASP A 295 -3.95 14.71 -0.93
C ASP A 295 -4.32 15.85 0.03
N ILE A 296 -3.75 17.02 -0.22
CA ILE A 296 -4.02 18.24 0.56
C ILE A 296 -5.45 18.76 0.36
N THR A 297 -6.11 18.37 -0.73
CA THR A 297 -7.49 18.79 -1.04
C THR A 297 -8.52 17.95 -0.31
N ALA A 298 -8.18 16.72 0.07
CA ALA A 298 -9.02 15.85 0.87
C ALA A 298 -9.22 16.41 2.29
N LYS A 299 -10.47 16.37 2.75
CA LYS A 299 -10.87 16.76 4.10
C LYS A 299 -10.54 15.66 5.10
N ARG A 300 -10.13 16.08 6.29
CA ARG A 300 -9.96 15.21 7.45
C ARG A 300 -11.28 14.75 8.04
N TYR A 301 -11.25 13.68 8.83
CA TYR A 301 -12.40 13.26 9.62
C TYR A 301 -12.83 14.32 10.65
N ASP A 302 -11.91 15.12 11.19
CA ASP A 302 -12.28 16.25 12.05
C ASP A 302 -12.89 17.45 11.29
N GLU A 303 -12.79 17.47 9.96
CA GLU A 303 -13.41 18.47 9.06
C GLU A 303 -14.70 17.94 8.40
N GLN A 304 -14.82 16.63 8.19
CA GLN A 304 -15.97 15.95 7.59
C GLN A 304 -16.19 14.61 8.29
N ASN A 305 -17.31 14.45 9.00
CA ASN A 305 -17.59 13.28 9.84
C ASN A 305 -19.03 12.78 9.73
N ASP A 306 -19.63 12.93 8.56
CA ASP A 306 -21.01 12.49 8.28
C ASP A 306 -21.18 10.97 8.51
N PHE A 307 -20.10 10.20 8.35
CA PHE A 307 -20.05 8.76 8.68
C PHE A 307 -20.29 8.45 10.18
N LEU A 308 -20.22 9.46 11.06
CA LEU A 308 -20.57 9.28 12.47
C LEU A 308 -22.08 9.39 12.73
N ASP A 309 -22.85 9.85 11.75
CA ASP A 309 -24.28 10.14 11.95
C ASP A 309 -25.17 8.92 11.63
N GLN A 310 -24.69 7.96 10.83
CA GLN A 310 -25.45 6.77 10.37
C GLN A 310 -24.88 5.43 10.88
N ILE A 311 -24.37 5.42 12.10
CA ILE A 311 -23.71 4.23 12.63
C ILE A 311 -24.75 3.16 13.02
N LYS A 312 -24.72 2.03 12.30
CA LYS A 312 -25.27 0.75 12.78
C LYS A 312 -24.10 -0.20 12.94
N PHE A 313 -23.99 -0.91 14.06
CA PHE A 313 -22.97 -1.96 14.21
C PHE A 313 -23.56 -3.24 14.76
N GLU A 314 -23.15 -4.34 14.14
CA GLU A 314 -23.24 -5.66 14.75
C GLU A 314 -21.91 -6.00 15.44
N LYS A 315 -22.01 -6.58 16.64
CA LYS A 315 -20.85 -7.00 17.40
C LYS A 315 -20.27 -8.27 16.78
N ILE A 316 -19.13 -8.16 16.10
CA ILE A 316 -18.42 -9.32 15.58
C ILE A 316 -17.78 -10.08 16.75
N LYS A 317 -18.14 -11.36 16.91
CA LYS A 317 -17.45 -12.26 17.84
C LYS A 317 -16.06 -12.55 17.29
N LYS A 318 -15.02 -12.27 18.08
CA LYS A 318 -13.66 -12.68 17.74
C LYS A 318 -13.51 -14.19 17.96
N PRO A 319 -12.92 -14.93 17.00
CA PRO A 319 -12.67 -16.35 17.21
C PRO A 319 -11.66 -16.56 18.33
N VAL A 320 -11.87 -17.59 19.14
CA VAL A 320 -10.85 -18.10 20.07
C VAL A 320 -10.05 -19.15 19.33
N ILE A 321 -8.75 -18.96 19.24
CA ILE A 321 -7.88 -19.82 18.44
C ILE A 321 -6.93 -20.55 19.35
N LYS A 322 -6.86 -21.87 19.16
CA LYS A 322 -5.80 -22.70 19.72
C LYS A 322 -4.69 -22.83 18.69
N SER A 323 -3.46 -22.57 19.09
CA SER A 323 -2.30 -22.81 18.24
C SER A 323 -2.25 -24.30 17.83
N PRO A 324 -1.88 -24.66 16.60
CA PRO A 324 -1.66 -26.04 16.23
C PRO A 324 -0.53 -26.61 17.10
N ASN A 325 -0.80 -27.67 17.86
CA ASN A 325 0.14 -28.22 18.87
C ASN A 325 1.53 -28.56 18.32
N ASN A 326 1.66 -28.79 17.01
CA ASN A 326 2.90 -29.22 16.35
C ASN A 326 3.64 -28.10 15.60
N LEU A 327 3.16 -26.84 15.64
CA LEU A 327 3.70 -25.76 14.81
C LEU A 327 5.19 -25.47 15.08
N SER A 328 5.59 -25.39 16.35
CA SER A 328 7.00 -25.15 16.72
C SER A 328 7.90 -26.28 16.24
N MET A 329 7.49 -27.54 16.41
CA MET A 329 8.25 -28.71 15.94
C MET A 329 8.38 -28.71 14.40
N ILE A 330 7.32 -28.34 13.67
CA ILE A 330 7.36 -28.25 12.21
C ILE A 330 8.37 -27.17 11.77
N LEU A 331 8.34 -26.01 12.41
CA LEU A 331 9.25 -24.90 12.08
C LEU A 331 10.71 -25.25 12.39
N GLU A 332 10.99 -25.88 13.53
CA GLU A 332 12.33 -26.34 13.90
C GLU A 332 12.87 -27.39 12.93
N LYS A 333 12.04 -28.39 12.54
CA LYS A 333 12.40 -29.38 11.52
C LYS A 333 12.74 -28.75 10.16
N ASN A 334 12.18 -27.57 9.89
CA ASN A 334 12.45 -26.78 8.69
C ASN A 334 13.50 -25.67 8.92
N ASN A 335 14.32 -25.76 9.97
CA ASN A 335 15.41 -24.82 10.28
C ASN A 335 14.96 -23.36 10.52
N ILE A 336 13.75 -23.16 11.02
CA ILE A 336 13.23 -21.84 11.39
C ILE A 336 13.24 -21.73 12.92
N TYR A 337 14.04 -20.79 13.43
CA TYR A 337 14.28 -20.63 14.86
C TYR A 337 13.90 -19.22 15.33
N PHE A 338 13.33 -19.14 16.53
CA PHE A 338 12.84 -17.92 17.15
C PHE A 338 12.95 -18.01 18.68
N LYS A 339 13.04 -16.87 19.36
CA LYS A 339 13.05 -16.80 20.84
C LYS A 339 11.64 -16.80 21.42
N SER A 340 10.75 -16.03 20.80
CA SER A 340 9.34 -15.91 21.12
C SER A 340 8.49 -16.68 20.11
N ASP A 341 7.34 -17.20 20.56
CA ASP A 341 6.38 -17.94 19.74
C ASP A 341 6.14 -17.30 18.35
N PHE A 342 6.12 -18.14 17.31
CA PHE A 342 6.05 -17.67 15.92
C PHE A 342 4.76 -16.91 15.60
N LEU A 343 3.61 -17.34 16.14
CA LEU A 343 2.34 -16.63 15.96
C LEU A 343 2.40 -15.25 16.62
N THR A 344 3.07 -15.15 17.77
CA THR A 344 3.33 -13.89 18.46
C THR A 344 4.20 -12.95 17.60
N ILE A 345 5.24 -13.47 16.92
CA ILE A 345 6.06 -12.68 15.98
C ILE A 345 5.20 -12.16 14.82
N ILE A 346 4.39 -13.01 14.18
CA ILE A 346 3.51 -12.58 13.09
C ILE A 346 2.56 -11.48 13.58
N LYS A 347 1.84 -11.73 14.68
CA LYS A 347 0.89 -10.81 15.29
C LYS A 347 1.52 -9.46 15.59
N ASN A 348 2.64 -9.45 16.31
CA ASN A 348 3.32 -8.23 16.70
C ASN A 348 3.90 -7.48 15.50
N SER A 349 4.45 -8.18 14.50
CA SER A 349 5.00 -7.55 13.29
C SER A 349 3.93 -6.88 12.44
N LEU A 350 2.73 -7.47 12.33
CA LEU A 350 1.59 -6.87 11.64
C LEU A 350 1.00 -5.69 12.42
N ILE A 351 0.81 -5.83 13.73
CA ILE A 351 0.25 -4.76 14.57
C ILE A 351 1.16 -3.53 14.60
N ILE A 352 2.46 -3.71 14.86
CA ILE A 352 3.39 -2.58 14.95
C ILE A 352 3.56 -1.86 13.61
N ARG A 353 3.51 -2.60 12.49
CA ARG A 353 3.51 -2.02 11.14
C ARG A 353 2.32 -1.07 10.97
N GLU A 354 1.12 -1.50 11.34
CA GLU A 354 -0.10 -0.70 11.22
C GLU A 354 -0.13 0.47 12.21
N GLN A 355 0.38 0.28 13.43
CA GLN A 355 0.56 1.36 14.40
C GLN A 355 1.54 2.43 13.89
N LEU A 356 2.70 2.04 13.38
CA LEU A 356 3.66 2.97 12.76
C LEU A 356 3.00 3.76 11.63
N LYS A 357 2.24 3.08 10.76
CA LYS A 357 1.49 3.72 9.67
C LYS A 357 0.54 4.78 10.19
N PHE A 358 -0.33 4.39 11.11
CA PHE A 358 -1.30 5.27 11.74
C PHE A 358 -0.65 6.49 12.40
N LYS A 359 0.45 6.29 13.12
CA LYS A 359 1.14 7.38 13.82
C LYS A 359 1.84 8.35 12.88
N PHE A 360 2.53 7.85 11.83
CA PHE A 360 3.21 8.74 10.90
C PHE A 360 2.19 9.52 10.04
N THR A 361 1.04 8.92 9.70
CA THR A 361 -0.02 9.64 8.96
C THR A 361 -0.53 10.86 9.73
N ARG A 362 -0.49 10.84 11.06
CA ARG A 362 -0.84 12.00 11.89
C ARG A 362 0.13 13.17 11.69
N ASN A 363 1.44 12.91 11.73
CA ASN A 363 2.44 13.94 11.43
C ASN A 363 2.26 14.51 10.02
N LEU A 364 2.06 13.64 9.02
CA LEU A 364 1.80 14.06 7.64
C LEU A 364 0.54 14.93 7.55
N SER A 365 -0.56 14.49 8.16
CA SER A 365 -1.81 15.22 8.14
C SER A 365 -1.67 16.59 8.82
N ASP A 366 -1.00 16.67 9.97
CA ASP A 366 -0.73 17.93 10.70
C ASP A 366 0.16 18.86 9.85
N ALA A 367 1.20 18.33 9.22
CA ALA A 367 2.03 19.09 8.29
C ALA A 367 1.23 19.67 7.11
N LEU A 368 0.27 18.91 6.54
CA LEU A 368 -0.60 19.39 5.48
C LEU A 368 -1.51 20.53 5.95
N GLN A 369 -2.09 20.46 7.15
CA GLN A 369 -2.94 21.56 7.67
C GLN A 369 -2.13 22.85 7.87
N LEU A 370 -0.92 22.74 8.41
CA LEU A 370 -0.03 23.91 8.54
C LEU A 370 0.32 24.54 7.17
N ILE A 371 0.45 23.72 6.11
CA ILE A 371 0.64 24.23 4.74
C ILE A 371 -0.62 24.91 4.23
N ILE A 372 -1.81 24.38 4.54
CA ILE A 372 -3.10 24.99 4.18
C ILE A 372 -3.23 26.35 4.85
N GLU A 373 -3.01 26.45 6.17
CA GLU A 373 -3.06 27.69 6.93
C GLU A 373 -2.06 28.73 6.40
N ALA A 374 -0.82 28.30 6.11
CA ALA A 374 0.18 29.18 5.50
C ALA A 374 -0.26 29.66 4.11
N GLY A 375 -0.88 28.77 3.33
CA GLY A 375 -1.44 29.07 2.02
C GLY A 375 -2.55 30.13 2.09
N VAL A 376 -3.44 30.04 3.07
CA VAL A 376 -4.50 31.04 3.30
C VAL A 376 -3.89 32.43 3.56
N ILE A 377 -2.88 32.53 4.42
CA ILE A 377 -2.16 33.80 4.70
C ILE A 377 -1.46 34.36 3.44
N LEU A 378 -1.11 33.47 2.50
CA LEU A 378 -0.47 33.78 1.22
C LEU A 378 -1.47 33.90 0.05
N ASN A 379 -2.78 33.83 0.31
CA ASN A 379 -3.87 33.88 -0.67
C ASN A 379 -3.85 32.73 -1.70
N PHE A 380 -3.65 31.49 -1.24
CA PHE A 380 -3.74 30.26 -2.03
C PHE A 380 -4.79 29.30 -1.49
N SER A 381 -5.55 28.69 -2.40
CA SER A 381 -6.50 27.63 -2.05
C SER A 381 -5.82 26.27 -1.85
N ARG A 382 -6.49 25.30 -1.22
CA ARG A 382 -6.01 23.90 -1.15
C ARG A 382 -5.69 23.34 -2.54
N LYS A 383 -6.54 23.64 -3.52
CA LYS A 383 -6.36 23.24 -4.92
C LYS A 383 -5.14 23.87 -5.56
N ASP A 384 -4.76 25.10 -5.19
CA ASP A 384 -3.52 25.70 -5.69
C ASP A 384 -2.29 25.05 -5.08
N LEU A 385 -2.32 24.80 -3.76
CA LEU A 385 -1.22 24.17 -3.03
C LEU A 385 -0.90 22.76 -3.53
N SER A 386 -1.90 22.00 -3.99
CA SER A 386 -1.69 20.65 -4.55
C SER A 386 -0.77 20.64 -5.78
N TYR A 387 -0.64 21.76 -6.50
CA TYR A 387 0.26 21.88 -7.66
C TYR A 387 1.70 22.25 -7.29
N LEU A 388 2.02 22.49 -6.03
CA LEU A 388 3.37 22.75 -5.55
C LEU A 388 4.05 21.46 -5.09
N GLU A 389 5.34 21.33 -5.39
CA GLU A 389 6.14 20.21 -4.88
C GLU A 389 6.65 20.55 -3.47
N ILE A 390 6.71 19.58 -2.56
CA ILE A 390 7.09 19.81 -1.15
C ILE A 390 8.48 20.42 -1.01
N ASP A 391 9.46 19.94 -1.78
CA ASP A 391 10.81 20.50 -1.82
C ASP A 391 10.79 21.95 -2.33
N TYR A 392 9.88 22.32 -3.23
CA TYR A 392 9.74 23.70 -3.69
C TYR A 392 9.16 24.60 -2.60
N ILE A 393 8.15 24.14 -1.86
CA ILE A 393 7.58 24.85 -0.70
C ILE A 393 8.70 25.15 0.32
N PHE A 394 9.44 24.12 0.75
CA PHE A 394 10.49 24.25 1.78
C PHE A 394 11.70 25.09 1.35
N ASN A 395 12.05 25.08 0.07
CA ASN A 395 13.15 25.90 -0.42
C ASN A 395 12.76 27.35 -0.67
N SER A 396 11.54 27.61 -1.13
CA SER A 396 11.11 28.95 -1.52
C SER A 396 10.77 29.85 -0.34
N TYR A 397 10.12 29.33 0.72
CA TYR A 397 9.72 30.16 1.87
C TYR A 397 10.91 30.73 2.66
N LYS A 398 12.07 30.07 2.61
CA LYS A 398 13.33 30.50 3.22
C LYS A 398 14.03 31.59 2.41
N LYS A 399 13.89 31.54 1.08
CA LYS A 399 14.65 32.38 0.15
C LYS A 399 13.98 33.72 -0.18
N TYR A 400 12.64 33.75 -0.21
CA TYR A 400 11.89 34.88 -0.73
C TYR A 400 11.11 35.61 0.35
N ASN A 401 10.94 36.92 0.18
CA ASN A 401 9.98 37.68 0.98
C ASN A 401 8.53 37.34 0.57
N LYS A 402 7.53 37.83 1.31
CA LYS A 402 6.10 37.48 1.10
C LYS A 402 5.63 37.78 -0.34
N LYS A 403 5.93 38.97 -0.86
CA LYS A 403 5.47 39.40 -2.21
C LYS A 403 6.09 38.54 -3.31
N GLU A 404 7.39 38.30 -3.22
CA GLU A 404 8.13 37.45 -4.17
C GLU A 404 7.67 36.00 -4.12
N LEU A 405 7.46 35.45 -2.91
CA LEU A 405 7.00 34.09 -2.71
C LEU A 405 5.65 33.87 -3.41
N ILE A 406 4.69 34.76 -3.21
CA ILE A 406 3.38 34.72 -3.86
C ILE A 406 3.53 34.73 -5.38
N LYS A 407 4.34 35.64 -5.93
CA LYS A 407 4.58 35.72 -7.38
C LYS A 407 5.16 34.42 -7.94
N LYS A 408 6.16 33.86 -7.26
CA LYS A 408 6.83 32.61 -7.67
C LYS A 408 5.89 31.40 -7.58
N TRP A 409 5.12 31.29 -6.50
CA TRP A 409 4.13 30.22 -6.34
C TRP A 409 3.03 30.30 -7.39
N LYS A 410 2.44 31.48 -7.64
CA LYS A 410 1.44 31.67 -8.72
C LYS A 410 1.97 31.21 -10.08
N ALA A 411 3.20 31.60 -10.44
CA ALA A 411 3.82 31.19 -11.70
C ALA A 411 4.05 29.68 -11.78
N LYS A 412 4.57 29.06 -10.70
CA LYS A 412 4.79 27.61 -10.62
C LYS A 412 3.47 26.84 -10.73
N ILE A 413 2.43 27.26 -10.01
CA ILE A 413 1.08 26.66 -10.05
C ILE A 413 0.52 26.71 -11.46
N LYS A 414 0.54 27.88 -12.12
CA LYS A 414 0.06 28.01 -13.51
C LYS A 414 0.78 27.05 -14.46
N SER A 415 2.11 26.97 -14.36
CA SER A 415 2.91 26.04 -15.18
C SER A 415 2.55 24.57 -14.91
N GLN A 416 2.37 24.20 -13.65
CA GLN A 416 2.06 22.82 -13.25
C GLN A 416 0.64 22.41 -13.61
N LYS A 417 -0.35 23.31 -13.53
CA LYS A 417 -1.72 23.09 -14.00
C LYS A 417 -1.74 22.74 -15.49
N ILE A 418 -1.05 23.53 -16.32
CA ILE A 418 -0.95 23.29 -17.76
C ILE A 418 -0.26 21.94 -18.04
N LYS A 419 0.87 21.67 -17.38
CA LYS A 419 1.60 20.40 -17.55
C LYS A 419 0.76 19.18 -17.14
N LYS A 420 0.06 19.27 -16.00
CA LYS A 420 -0.79 18.19 -15.51
C LYS A 420 -1.92 17.93 -16.49
N SER A 421 -2.68 18.95 -16.87
CA SER A 421 -3.78 18.85 -17.84
C SER A 421 -3.35 18.23 -19.18
N ILE A 422 -2.19 18.62 -19.72
CA ILE A 422 -1.67 18.01 -20.95
C ILE A 422 -1.39 16.51 -20.76
N ASN A 423 -0.77 16.15 -19.63
CA ASN A 423 -0.42 14.77 -19.31
C ASN A 423 -1.62 13.92 -18.87
N ASP A 424 -2.73 14.53 -18.43
CA ASP A 424 -3.94 13.81 -18.03
C ASP A 424 -4.57 13.05 -19.21
N ASN A 425 -4.26 13.47 -20.44
CA ASN A 425 -4.66 12.78 -21.68
C ASN A 425 -3.80 11.56 -22.01
N LEU A 426 -2.80 11.22 -21.19
CA LEU A 426 -1.94 10.05 -21.42
C LEU A 426 -2.49 8.84 -20.69
N ILE A 427 -2.80 7.80 -21.47
CA ILE A 427 -3.04 6.47 -20.95
C ILE A 427 -1.70 5.73 -20.94
N LEU A 428 -1.34 5.13 -19.81
CA LEU A 428 -0.07 4.43 -19.63
C LEU A 428 -0.28 3.07 -18.97
N PRO A 429 0.41 2.02 -19.44
CA PRO A 429 0.17 0.67 -18.97
C PRO A 429 0.64 0.50 -17.52
N PRO A 430 0.15 -0.52 -16.81
CA PRO A 430 0.63 -0.87 -15.47
C PRO A 430 2.11 -1.26 -15.43
N LEU A 431 2.63 -1.87 -16.50
CA LEU A 431 4.02 -2.29 -16.63
C LEU A 431 4.66 -1.66 -17.87
N ILE A 432 5.87 -1.12 -17.75
CA ILE A 432 6.67 -0.59 -18.86
C ILE A 432 8.02 -1.31 -18.87
N SER A 433 8.29 -2.03 -19.96
CA SER A 433 9.51 -2.78 -20.24
C SER A 433 10.16 -2.39 -21.57
N SER A 434 9.42 -1.72 -22.46
CA SER A 434 9.84 -1.36 -23.81
C SER A 434 9.40 0.06 -24.20
N LYS A 435 9.81 0.53 -25.39
CA LYS A 435 9.34 1.81 -25.94
C LYS A 435 7.94 1.69 -26.55
N GLN A 436 7.60 0.51 -27.02
CA GLN A 436 6.32 0.18 -27.64
C GLN A 436 5.19 0.28 -26.62
N ASP A 437 5.47 0.06 -25.34
CA ASP A 437 4.51 0.19 -24.23
C ASP A 437 3.96 1.62 -24.06
N PHE A 438 4.54 2.63 -24.71
CA PHE A 438 4.00 4.00 -24.76
C PHE A 438 3.09 4.26 -25.96
N GLU A 439 3.08 3.35 -26.94
CA GLU A 439 2.27 3.43 -28.16
C GLU A 439 1.09 2.46 -28.12
N ILE A 440 1.34 1.24 -27.62
CA ILE A 440 0.33 0.18 -27.49
C ILE A 440 0.17 -0.12 -26.00
N ILE A 441 -1.00 0.17 -25.47
CA ILE A 441 -1.32 -0.05 -24.06
C ILE A 441 -1.89 -1.46 -23.91
N SER A 442 -1.06 -2.38 -23.45
CA SER A 442 -1.49 -3.74 -23.13
C SER A 442 -1.94 -3.82 -21.67
N TYR A 443 -3.23 -4.08 -21.46
CA TYR A 443 -3.74 -4.52 -20.18
C TYR A 443 -3.67 -6.05 -20.12
N TYR A 444 -3.16 -6.60 -19.02
CA TYR A 444 -3.28 -8.02 -18.73
C TYR A 444 -4.59 -8.29 -18.01
N HIS A 445 -5.12 -9.50 -18.14
CA HIS A 445 -6.16 -9.98 -17.25
C HIS A 445 -5.57 -10.09 -15.84
N ALA A 446 -5.99 -9.16 -14.97
CA ALA A 446 -5.54 -9.17 -13.60
C ALA A 446 -6.00 -10.44 -12.90
N ARG A 447 -5.18 -10.90 -11.95
CA ARG A 447 -5.55 -11.96 -11.03
C ARG A 447 -5.88 -11.31 -9.69
N PRO A 448 -7.16 -11.08 -9.32
CA PRO A 448 -7.49 -10.44 -8.06
C PRO A 448 -6.91 -11.21 -6.86
N ASN A 449 -6.57 -10.47 -5.81
CA ASN A 449 -6.21 -11.05 -4.53
C ASN A 449 -7.49 -11.25 -3.72
N TYR A 450 -8.00 -12.48 -3.70
CA TYR A 450 -9.16 -12.83 -2.89
C TYR A 450 -8.75 -12.97 -1.42
N ILE A 451 -9.53 -12.33 -0.55
CA ILE A 451 -9.28 -12.28 0.89
C ILE A 451 -10.40 -13.03 1.60
N THR A 452 -10.02 -13.88 2.56
CA THR A 452 -10.87 -14.86 3.27
C THR A 452 -11.28 -16.07 2.41
N SER A 453 -11.90 -17.06 3.04
CA SER A 453 -12.53 -18.24 2.42
C SER A 453 -14.05 -18.11 2.22
N LYS A 454 -14.63 -16.91 2.40
CA LYS A 454 -16.08 -16.69 2.38
C LYS A 454 -16.62 -16.48 0.96
N SER A 455 -17.92 -16.69 0.78
CA SER A 455 -18.65 -16.39 -0.44
C SER A 455 -19.93 -15.61 -0.11
N ILE A 456 -20.25 -14.59 -0.90
CA ILE A 456 -21.40 -13.73 -0.66
C ILE A 456 -22.06 -13.24 -1.95
N VAL A 457 -23.38 -13.15 -1.94
CA VAL A 457 -24.19 -12.49 -2.97
C VAL A 457 -24.74 -11.20 -2.39
N SER A 458 -24.44 -10.06 -3.03
CA SER A 458 -25.00 -8.78 -2.60
C SER A 458 -24.95 -7.74 -3.72
N ASP A 459 -25.70 -6.66 -3.53
CA ASP A 459 -25.66 -5.48 -4.36
C ASP A 459 -24.29 -4.82 -4.29
N ILE A 460 -23.81 -4.32 -5.42
CA ILE A 460 -22.54 -3.60 -5.52
C ILE A 460 -22.78 -2.09 -5.62
N ILE A 461 -21.93 -1.30 -4.98
CA ILE A 461 -21.98 0.16 -5.04
C ILE A 461 -20.63 0.77 -5.36
N ASN A 462 -20.60 1.68 -6.35
CA ASN A 462 -19.42 2.46 -6.67
C ASN A 462 -19.40 3.77 -5.85
N LEU A 463 -18.53 3.82 -4.85
CA LEU A 463 -18.40 4.96 -3.93
C LEU A 463 -18.08 6.30 -4.62
N LYS A 464 -17.46 6.32 -5.81
CA LYS A 464 -17.23 7.58 -6.54
C LYS A 464 -18.48 8.13 -7.21
N LYS A 465 -19.44 7.28 -7.56
CA LYS A 465 -20.65 7.65 -8.30
C LYS A 465 -21.85 7.91 -7.40
N SER A 466 -21.75 7.57 -6.11
CA SER A 466 -22.90 7.54 -5.20
C SER A 466 -22.51 8.03 -3.82
N SER A 467 -22.73 9.31 -3.55
CA SER A 467 -22.42 9.96 -2.27
C SER A 467 -23.48 9.73 -1.19
N ASP A 468 -24.73 9.42 -1.59
CA ASP A 468 -25.90 9.51 -0.70
C ASP A 468 -26.57 8.15 -0.40
N ILE A 469 -25.88 7.03 -0.69
CA ILE A 469 -26.47 5.70 -0.57
C ILE A 469 -25.82 4.95 0.59
N SER A 470 -26.63 4.35 1.46
CA SER A 470 -26.17 3.49 2.55
C SER A 470 -25.30 2.34 2.03
N LEU A 471 -24.13 2.15 2.66
CA LEU A 471 -23.19 1.07 2.35
C LEU A 471 -23.51 -0.24 3.08
N ASN A 472 -24.47 -0.20 4.01
CA ASN A 472 -24.82 -1.32 4.86
C ASN A 472 -25.26 -2.54 4.05
N GLY A 473 -24.57 -3.67 4.27
CA GLY A 473 -24.87 -4.92 3.60
C GLY A 473 -24.47 -4.99 2.12
N LYS A 474 -23.83 -3.95 1.55
CA LYS A 474 -23.43 -3.90 0.13
C LYS A 474 -21.96 -4.21 -0.09
N ILE A 475 -21.62 -4.66 -1.29
CA ILE A 475 -20.24 -4.81 -1.75
C ILE A 475 -19.75 -3.46 -2.26
N ILE A 476 -18.70 -2.94 -1.64
CA ILE A 476 -18.13 -1.65 -2.00
C ILE A 476 -17.14 -1.80 -3.16
N LEU A 477 -17.29 -0.99 -4.21
CA LEU A 477 -16.37 -0.90 -5.34
C LEU A 477 -15.56 0.41 -5.29
N LEU A 478 -14.23 0.29 -5.22
CA LEU A 478 -13.28 1.40 -5.12
C LEU A 478 -12.12 1.27 -6.11
N GLU A 479 -11.57 2.37 -6.62
CA GLU A 479 -10.35 2.30 -7.43
C GLU A 479 -9.13 2.00 -6.55
N ASN A 480 -8.96 2.80 -5.50
CA ASN A 480 -7.86 2.72 -4.57
C ASN A 480 -8.38 3.07 -3.17
N ALA A 481 -7.77 2.50 -2.14
CA ALA A 481 -8.16 2.73 -0.76
C ALA A 481 -6.93 2.71 0.14
N ASP A 482 -6.66 3.86 0.73
CA ASP A 482 -5.60 4.06 1.70
C ASP A 482 -6.17 4.11 3.13
N PRO A 483 -5.37 4.35 4.19
CA PRO A 483 -5.89 4.43 5.56
C PRO A 483 -7.04 5.41 5.79
N GLY A 484 -7.18 6.41 4.92
CA GLY A 484 -8.28 7.36 4.97
C GLY A 484 -9.65 6.80 4.60
N PHE A 485 -9.72 5.58 4.08
CA PHE A 485 -10.97 4.89 3.79
C PHE A 485 -11.40 3.96 4.92
N ASP A 486 -10.67 3.89 6.04
CA ASP A 486 -11.01 2.99 7.16
C ASP A 486 -12.43 3.24 7.74
N TRP A 487 -13.04 4.41 7.47
CA TRP A 487 -14.43 4.72 7.82
C TRP A 487 -15.45 3.81 7.14
N ILE A 488 -15.17 3.26 5.95
CA ILE A 488 -16.11 2.38 5.25
C ILE A 488 -16.47 1.13 6.07
N PHE A 489 -15.54 0.66 6.90
CA PHE A 489 -15.74 -0.50 7.77
C PHE A 489 -16.62 -0.19 8.99
N ALA A 490 -17.02 1.08 9.16
CA ALA A 490 -18.02 1.48 10.13
C ALA A 490 -19.45 1.39 9.64
N GLU A 491 -19.65 1.21 8.33
CA GLU A 491 -20.96 1.14 7.67
C GLU A 491 -21.37 -0.31 7.35
N ASN A 492 -20.74 -1.31 7.98
CA ASN A 492 -20.96 -2.76 7.76
C ASN A 492 -21.10 -3.19 6.28
N PRO A 493 -20.08 -2.98 5.44
CA PRO A 493 -20.08 -3.54 4.10
C PRO A 493 -20.16 -5.07 4.15
N SER A 494 -20.80 -5.67 3.15
CA SER A 494 -20.82 -7.14 2.98
C SER A 494 -19.60 -7.67 2.23
N GLY A 495 -18.94 -6.81 1.44
CA GLY A 495 -17.66 -7.12 0.79
C GLY A 495 -16.93 -5.88 0.28
N LEU A 496 -15.68 -6.05 -0.15
CA LEU A 496 -14.88 -4.98 -0.74
C LEU A 496 -14.21 -5.43 -2.05
N ILE A 497 -14.31 -4.62 -3.09
CA ILE A 497 -13.62 -4.82 -4.36
C ILE A 497 -12.80 -3.58 -4.68
N THR A 498 -11.51 -3.76 -4.95
CA THR A 498 -10.64 -2.65 -5.37
C THR A 498 -9.99 -2.89 -6.73
N LYS A 499 -9.87 -1.83 -7.53
CA LYS A 499 -9.12 -1.85 -8.80
C LYS A 499 -7.64 -2.09 -8.56
N TYR A 500 -7.07 -1.35 -7.61
CA TYR A 500 -5.66 -1.41 -7.22
C TYR A 500 -5.52 -1.98 -5.81
N GLY A 501 -4.47 -2.76 -5.62
CA GLY A 501 -4.05 -3.27 -4.33
C GLY A 501 -3.29 -4.59 -4.47
N GLY A 502 -2.25 -4.77 -3.66
CA GLY A 502 -1.53 -6.05 -3.59
C GLY A 502 -2.04 -6.96 -2.46
N ILE A 503 -1.56 -8.20 -2.43
CA ILE A 503 -1.95 -9.20 -1.44
C ILE A 503 -1.56 -8.86 0.02
N ALA A 504 -0.55 -8.00 0.20
CA ALA A 504 -0.11 -7.49 1.50
C ALA A 504 -0.38 -5.98 1.67
N SER A 505 -1.30 -5.45 0.85
CA SER A 505 -1.80 -4.07 0.93
C SER A 505 -2.54 -3.83 2.24
N HIS A 506 -2.80 -2.56 2.52
CA HIS A 506 -3.51 -2.16 3.73
C HIS A 506 -4.95 -2.66 3.73
N MET A 507 -5.68 -2.52 2.61
CA MET A 507 -7.04 -3.05 2.49
C MET A 507 -7.13 -4.57 2.57
N ALA A 508 -6.16 -5.30 1.99
CA ALA A 508 -6.12 -6.75 2.11
C ALA A 508 -6.01 -7.18 3.59
N ILE A 509 -5.16 -6.51 4.37
CA ILE A 509 -5.01 -6.78 5.80
C ILE A 509 -6.26 -6.37 6.57
N ARG A 510 -6.89 -5.22 6.23
CA ARG A 510 -8.14 -4.78 6.88
C ARG A 510 -9.27 -5.79 6.69
N CYS A 511 -9.47 -6.23 5.45
CA CYS A 511 -10.50 -7.21 5.12
C CYS A 511 -10.24 -8.55 5.83
N ALA A 512 -8.98 -9.01 5.84
CA ALA A 512 -8.59 -10.21 6.57
C ALA A 512 -8.77 -10.06 8.09
N GLU A 513 -8.46 -8.90 8.68
CA GLU A 513 -8.61 -8.61 10.11
C GLU A 513 -10.07 -8.65 10.56
N ILE A 514 -11.02 -8.24 9.72
CA ILE A 514 -12.44 -8.21 10.08
C ILE A 514 -13.24 -9.38 9.49
N GLY A 515 -12.61 -10.24 8.70
CA GLY A 515 -13.24 -11.38 8.04
C GLY A 515 -14.22 -10.96 6.94
N LEU A 516 -13.95 -9.84 6.26
CA LEU A 516 -14.75 -9.32 5.14
C LEU A 516 -14.29 -9.99 3.83
N PRO A 517 -15.21 -10.64 3.08
CA PRO A 517 -14.90 -11.12 1.73
C PRO A 517 -14.43 -9.97 0.85
N ALA A 518 -13.28 -10.11 0.19
CA ALA A 518 -12.78 -9.06 -0.68
C ALA A 518 -12.03 -9.58 -1.90
N ALA A 519 -12.05 -8.79 -2.99
CA ALA A 519 -11.22 -8.97 -4.16
C ALA A 519 -10.40 -7.70 -4.42
N ILE A 520 -9.10 -7.76 -4.14
CA ILE A 520 -8.19 -6.61 -4.13
C ILE A 520 -7.27 -6.66 -5.35
N GLY A 521 -7.17 -5.57 -6.11
CA GLY A 521 -6.32 -5.53 -7.31
C GLY A 521 -6.96 -6.20 -8.53
N CYS A 522 -8.23 -5.87 -8.81
CA CYS A 522 -8.98 -6.42 -9.94
C CYS A 522 -8.52 -5.90 -11.31
N GLY A 523 -7.66 -4.87 -11.35
CA GLY A 523 -7.18 -4.29 -12.60
C GLY A 523 -8.27 -3.57 -13.39
N GLU A 524 -7.91 -3.05 -14.57
CA GLU A 524 -8.80 -2.22 -15.39
C GLU A 524 -10.04 -2.99 -15.86
N ILE A 525 -9.82 -4.15 -16.49
CA ILE A 525 -10.85 -4.91 -17.21
C ILE A 525 -11.99 -5.35 -16.28
N ILE A 526 -11.66 -6.02 -15.17
CA ILE A 526 -12.67 -6.51 -14.22
C ILE A 526 -13.36 -5.33 -13.53
N PHE A 527 -12.62 -4.27 -13.22
CA PHE A 527 -13.19 -3.11 -12.54
C PHE A 527 -14.22 -2.40 -13.42
N GLU A 528 -13.93 -2.17 -14.70
CA GLU A 528 -14.87 -1.57 -15.66
C GLU A 528 -16.13 -2.42 -15.86
N GLU A 529 -15.98 -3.75 -15.93
CA GLU A 529 -17.12 -4.68 -15.97
C GLU A 529 -18.03 -4.50 -14.74
N LEU A 530 -17.43 -4.43 -13.55
CA LEU A 530 -18.15 -4.27 -12.28
C LEU A 530 -18.74 -2.87 -12.06
N GLN A 531 -18.30 -1.85 -12.80
CA GLN A 531 -18.90 -0.51 -12.66
C GLN A 531 -20.34 -0.44 -13.18
N ASN A 532 -20.74 -1.40 -14.00
CA ASN A 532 -22.07 -1.49 -14.60
C ASN A 532 -22.93 -2.60 -13.99
N SER A 533 -22.41 -3.31 -12.97
CA SER A 533 -23.18 -4.34 -12.28
C SER A 533 -24.02 -3.76 -11.15
N GLN A 534 -25.16 -4.39 -10.89
CA GLN A 534 -26.05 -4.09 -9.78
C GLN A 534 -25.86 -5.10 -8.64
N LYS A 535 -25.70 -6.38 -8.99
CA LYS A 535 -25.59 -7.47 -8.02
C LYS A 535 -24.57 -8.50 -8.47
N ILE A 536 -23.75 -8.97 -7.54
CA ILE A 536 -22.67 -9.92 -7.84
C ILE A 536 -22.58 -11.04 -6.81
N LEU A 537 -22.01 -12.15 -7.23
CA LEU A 537 -21.43 -13.18 -6.37
C LEU A 537 -19.92 -12.92 -6.24
N LEU A 538 -19.45 -12.69 -5.02
CA LEU A 538 -18.03 -12.66 -4.67
C LEU A 538 -17.69 -13.95 -3.92
N ASP A 539 -16.99 -14.86 -4.60
CA ASP A 539 -16.59 -16.17 -4.08
C ASP A 539 -15.07 -16.22 -3.90
N CYS A 540 -14.62 -15.95 -2.67
CA CYS A 540 -13.20 -15.87 -2.36
C CYS A 540 -12.51 -17.24 -2.32
N ILE A 541 -13.23 -18.31 -1.94
CA ILE A 541 -12.66 -19.66 -1.90
C ILE A 541 -12.36 -20.19 -3.31
N ASN A 542 -13.27 -19.94 -4.27
CA ASN A 542 -13.09 -20.35 -5.66
C ASN A 542 -12.39 -19.29 -6.52
N ASN A 543 -11.92 -18.19 -5.92
CA ASN A 543 -11.27 -17.07 -6.59
C ASN A 543 -12.09 -16.52 -7.78
N LYS A 544 -13.39 -16.30 -7.58
CA LYS A 544 -14.32 -15.93 -8.65
C LYS A 544 -15.20 -14.73 -8.28
N ILE A 545 -15.43 -13.86 -9.25
CA ILE A 545 -16.48 -12.83 -9.21
C ILE A 545 -17.44 -13.14 -10.36
N THR A 546 -18.74 -13.19 -10.08
CA THR A 546 -19.77 -13.43 -11.10
C THR A 546 -20.81 -12.32 -11.06
N VAL A 547 -21.00 -11.64 -12.18
CA VAL A 547 -22.07 -10.64 -12.32
C VAL A 547 -23.42 -11.37 -12.45
N LEU A 548 -24.34 -11.07 -11.53
CA LEU A 548 -25.67 -11.66 -11.51
C LEU A 548 -26.68 -10.73 -12.21
N GLU A 549 -26.62 -9.43 -11.92
CA GLU A 549 -27.50 -8.40 -12.47
C GLU A 549 -26.68 -7.16 -12.88
N ASN A 550 -27.09 -6.48 -13.95
CA ASN A 550 -26.46 -5.24 -14.45
C ASN A 550 -27.43 -4.07 -14.35
N LEU A 551 -26.88 -2.86 -14.18
CA LEU A 551 -27.62 -1.60 -14.16
C LEU A 551 -28.24 -1.24 -15.52
N SER A 552 -27.73 -1.83 -16.60
CA SER A 552 -28.27 -1.72 -17.96
C SER A 552 -28.32 -3.10 -18.60
N THR A 553 -29.38 -3.41 -19.36
CA THR A 553 -29.52 -4.63 -20.20
C THR A 553 -28.39 -4.66 -21.23
N ASN A 554 -27.30 -5.34 -20.89
CA ASN A 554 -26.18 -5.55 -21.79
C ASN A 554 -26.47 -6.79 -22.62
N LYS A 555 -26.98 -6.58 -23.86
CA LYS A 555 -27.42 -7.63 -24.80
C LYS A 555 -26.40 -8.76 -24.93
N PHE A 556 -25.11 -8.42 -24.93
CA PHE A 556 -23.99 -9.37 -25.02
C PHE A 556 -23.92 -10.35 -23.83
N ILE A 557 -24.33 -9.93 -22.64
CA ILE A 557 -24.30 -10.77 -21.43
C ILE A 557 -25.56 -11.63 -21.34
N GLU A 558 -26.72 -11.14 -21.79
CA GLU A 558 -27.90 -12.00 -21.97
C GLU A 558 -27.65 -13.08 -23.01
N GLU A 559 -27.07 -12.72 -24.15
CA GLU A 559 -26.63 -13.68 -25.17
C GLU A 559 -25.66 -14.70 -24.58
N ARG A 560 -24.68 -14.26 -23.78
CA ARG A 560 -23.73 -15.18 -23.13
C ARG A 560 -24.36 -16.05 -22.05
N LYS A 561 -25.33 -15.53 -21.28
CA LYS A 561 -26.12 -16.32 -20.31
C LYS A 561 -26.97 -17.37 -21.01
N ILE A 562 -27.63 -17.00 -22.12
CA ILE A 562 -28.41 -17.91 -22.96
C ILE A 562 -27.49 -19.00 -23.54
N LEU A 563 -26.39 -18.62 -24.19
CA LEU A 563 -25.43 -19.55 -24.77
C LEU A 563 -24.81 -20.49 -23.71
N LYS A 564 -24.59 -20.01 -22.48
CA LYS A 564 -24.12 -20.84 -21.37
C LYS A 564 -25.21 -21.78 -20.82
N SER A 565 -26.45 -21.32 -20.71
CA SER A 565 -27.60 -22.16 -20.32
C SER A 565 -27.93 -23.24 -21.35
N LEU A 566 -27.64 -22.97 -22.63
CA LEU A 566 -27.79 -23.89 -23.75
C LEU A 566 -26.55 -24.77 -23.97
N GLY A 567 -25.49 -24.61 -23.18
CA GLY A 567 -24.29 -25.46 -23.24
C GLY A 567 -23.30 -25.17 -24.38
N TYR A 568 -23.48 -24.08 -25.15
CA TYR A 568 -22.59 -23.73 -26.28
C TYR A 568 -21.22 -23.17 -25.84
N ILE A 569 -21.11 -22.70 -24.60
CA ILE A 569 -19.86 -22.18 -24.03
C ILE A 569 -19.75 -22.56 -22.55
N LYS A 570 -18.59 -23.08 -22.13
CA LYS A 570 -18.32 -23.53 -20.75
C LYS A 570 -18.02 -22.38 -19.78
#